data_AF-A0A813JTM3-F1
#
_entry.id   AF-A0A813JTM3-F1
#
_cell.length_a   1.000
_cell.length_b   1.000
_cell.length_c   1.000
_cell.angle_alpha   90.00
_cell.angle_beta   90.00
_cell.angle_gamma   90.00
#
_symmetry.space_group_name_H-M   'P 1'
#
loop_
_entity.id
_entity.type
_entity.pdbx_description
1 polymer ?
#
loop_
_entity_poly.entity_id
_entity_poly.type
_entity_poly.pdbx_seq_one_letter_code
_entity_poly.pdbx_strand_id
1 'polypeptide(L)'
;MDGAATLERCVLAAAGGGGGPQALIFDDSISACQRAEAMLNVLLQFCKHDPEAQCVLLCERRQLHSPDFADFARARQLQDDLAASEALQRIHIKYVHPPATAGALPPLVDILAALQNLPFAPTAVAVLGLAHLTSCAGAAMGSAASFGFNARPALLGTAAVDDQHFALAATLLVDAIEQAPWCPGKQHRCTALLGEVASSAETRLSLLGSIFDIVWSVRTAPRSATLVAQPLFATQQVVHVC
;
A
#
# COMPACT_ATOMS: atom_id res chain seq x y z
N MET A 1 21.35 6.44 -7.75
CA MET A 1 20.69 5.12 -7.60
C MET A 1 20.33 4.82 -6.13
N ASP A 2 20.32 5.79 -5.22
CA ASP A 2 20.09 5.54 -3.77
C ASP A 2 18.63 5.74 -3.29
N GLY A 3 17.67 5.81 -4.21
CA GLY A 3 16.27 6.09 -3.88
C GLY A 3 15.64 5.01 -2.99
N ALA A 4 15.89 3.73 -3.30
CA ALA A 4 15.32 2.60 -2.55
C ALA A 4 15.86 2.52 -1.10
N ALA A 5 17.17 2.67 -0.92
CA ALA A 5 17.81 2.63 0.40
C ALA A 5 17.44 3.84 1.27
N THR A 6 17.10 4.98 0.65
CA THR A 6 16.59 6.16 1.35
C THR A 6 15.15 5.95 1.79
N LEU A 7 14.31 5.40 0.92
CA LEU A 7 12.92 5.07 1.23
C LEU A 7 12.82 4.06 2.37
N GLU A 8 13.62 3.00 2.33
CA GLU A 8 13.69 1.98 3.38
C GLU A 8 14.00 2.60 4.75
N ARG A 9 15.02 3.47 4.81
CA ARG A 9 15.38 4.19 6.04
C ARG A 9 14.25 5.08 6.56
N CYS A 10 13.56 5.81 5.68
CA CYS A 10 12.45 6.67 6.05
C CYS A 10 11.28 5.87 6.65
N VAL A 11 10.94 4.74 6.04
CA VAL A 11 9.83 3.90 6.51
C VAL A 11 10.17 3.22 7.83
N LEU A 12 11.41 2.71 7.99
CA LEU A 12 11.84 2.11 9.24
C LEU A 12 11.91 3.12 10.38
N ALA A 13 12.38 4.33 10.11
CA ALA A 13 12.36 5.41 11.09
C ALA A 13 10.92 5.77 11.53
N ALA A 14 9.97 5.78 10.59
CA ALA A 14 8.56 6.02 10.89
C ALA A 14 7.91 4.85 11.66
N ALA A 15 8.28 3.61 11.34
CA ALA A 15 7.76 2.40 11.97
C ALA A 15 8.26 2.20 13.42
N GLY A 16 9.52 2.55 13.69
CA GLY A 16 10.16 2.39 15.01
C GLY A 16 9.55 3.23 16.13
N GLY A 17 8.71 4.23 15.79
CA GLY A 17 8.09 5.15 16.76
C GLY A 17 6.80 4.66 17.44
N GLY A 18 6.42 3.38 17.31
CA GLY A 18 5.13 2.86 17.81
C GLY A 18 4.01 2.92 16.76
N GLY A 19 4.35 2.46 15.55
CA GLY A 19 3.73 2.75 14.26
C GLY A 19 2.20 2.71 14.18
N GLY A 20 1.66 3.82 13.66
CA GLY A 20 0.34 3.90 13.04
C GLY A 20 0.41 3.68 11.52
N PRO A 21 -0.70 3.90 10.81
CA PRO A 21 -0.81 3.75 9.36
C PRO A 21 0.04 4.78 8.60
N GLN A 22 0.77 4.38 7.56
CA GLN A 22 1.66 5.25 6.78
C GLN A 22 1.35 5.16 5.29
N ALA A 23 1.50 6.27 4.56
CA ALA A 23 1.38 6.31 3.11
C ALA A 23 2.73 6.66 2.45
N LEU A 24 3.05 5.92 1.41
CA LEU A 24 4.26 6.03 0.61
C LEU A 24 3.82 6.40 -0.80
N ILE A 25 4.14 7.62 -1.25
CA ILE A 25 3.91 8.01 -2.64
C ILE A 25 5.23 7.85 -3.38
N PHE A 26 5.15 7.12 -4.48
CA PHE A 26 6.24 6.91 -5.39
C PHE A 26 6.09 7.87 -6.56
N ASP A 27 7.22 8.44 -6.97
CA ASP A 27 7.32 9.19 -8.20
C ASP A 27 6.96 8.30 -9.40
N ASP A 28 6.35 8.88 -10.43
CA ASP A 28 5.97 8.17 -11.67
C ASP A 28 7.19 7.59 -12.39
N SER A 29 8.37 8.18 -12.18
CA SER A 29 9.67 7.70 -12.70
C SER A 29 10.11 6.36 -12.11
N ILE A 30 9.56 5.96 -10.96
CA ILE A 30 9.91 4.70 -10.30
C ILE A 30 9.10 3.56 -10.92
N SER A 31 9.79 2.55 -11.44
CA SER A 31 9.14 1.42 -12.09
C SER A 31 8.30 0.61 -11.10
N ALA A 32 7.25 -0.07 -11.58
CA ALA A 32 6.42 -0.93 -10.73
C ALA A 32 7.24 -2.00 -10.00
N CYS A 33 8.29 -2.53 -10.64
CA CYS A 33 9.23 -3.46 -10.03
C CYS A 33 9.98 -2.84 -8.86
N GLN A 34 10.54 -1.64 -9.02
CA GLN A 34 11.27 -0.93 -7.96
C GLN A 34 10.37 -0.58 -6.77
N ARG A 35 9.12 -0.20 -7.02
CA ARG A 35 8.14 0.05 -5.96
C ARG A 35 7.83 -1.22 -5.17
N ALA A 36 7.64 -2.34 -5.88
CA ALA A 36 7.40 -3.65 -5.27
C ALA A 36 8.59 -4.14 -4.44
N GLU A 37 9.80 -3.99 -4.98
CA GLU A 37 11.04 -4.27 -4.27
C GLU A 37 11.14 -3.45 -2.98
N ALA A 38 10.93 -2.14 -3.06
CA ALA A 38 11.04 -1.26 -1.91
C ALA A 38 10.02 -1.62 -0.81
N MET A 39 8.78 -1.92 -1.20
CA MET A 39 7.75 -2.37 -0.26
C MET A 39 8.11 -3.71 0.38
N LEU A 40 8.61 -4.67 -0.40
CA LEU A 40 9.03 -5.98 0.12
C LEU A 40 10.22 -5.85 1.07
N ASN A 41 11.17 -4.96 0.77
CA ASN A 41 12.30 -4.67 1.65
C ASN A 41 11.84 -4.15 3.00
N VAL A 42 10.90 -3.21 3.02
CA VAL A 42 10.31 -2.71 4.27
C VAL A 42 9.68 -3.85 5.08
N LEU A 43 8.83 -4.67 4.46
CA LEU A 43 8.19 -5.80 5.16
C LEU A 43 9.21 -6.82 5.67
N LEU A 44 10.28 -7.07 4.91
CA LEU A 44 11.35 -7.95 5.35
C LEU A 44 12.05 -7.43 6.59
N GLN A 45 12.24 -6.12 6.69
CA GLN A 45 12.87 -5.52 7.87
C GLN A 45 11.96 -5.63 9.10
N PHE A 46 10.64 -5.51 8.95
CA PHE A 46 9.70 -5.85 10.03
C PHE A 46 9.89 -7.31 10.50
N CYS A 47 9.92 -8.25 9.57
CA CYS A 47 10.13 -9.67 9.88
C CYS A 47 11.54 -10.01 10.39
N LYS A 48 12.57 -9.21 10.06
CA LYS A 48 13.93 -9.37 10.60
C LYS A 48 14.04 -8.81 12.02
N HIS A 49 13.35 -7.71 12.29
CA HIS A 49 13.36 -7.06 13.59
C HIS A 49 12.54 -7.83 14.64
N ASP A 50 11.37 -8.35 14.24
CA ASP A 50 10.52 -9.21 15.07
C ASP A 50 10.41 -10.60 14.40
N PRO A 51 11.02 -11.66 14.98
CA PRO A 51 10.93 -13.02 14.42
C PRO A 51 9.52 -13.60 14.47
N GLU A 52 8.62 -13.02 15.26
CA GLU A 52 7.21 -13.42 15.33
C GLU A 52 6.32 -12.53 14.45
N ALA A 53 6.90 -11.59 13.69
CA ALA A 53 6.13 -10.71 12.82
C ALA A 53 5.70 -11.43 11.55
N GLN A 54 4.39 -11.39 11.31
CA GLN A 54 3.78 -11.84 10.06
C GLN A 54 3.28 -10.61 9.31
N CYS A 55 3.65 -10.48 8.04
CA CYS A 55 3.29 -9.33 7.23
C CYS A 55 2.39 -9.75 6.07
N VAL A 56 1.53 -8.85 5.61
CA VAL A 56 0.68 -9.07 4.44
C VAL A 56 1.03 -8.05 3.36
N LEU A 57 1.21 -8.51 2.12
CA LEU A 57 1.36 -7.65 0.94
C LEU A 57 0.18 -7.89 0.00
N LEU A 58 -0.63 -6.86 -0.23
CA LEU A 58 -1.69 -6.84 -1.23
C LEU A 58 -1.19 -6.12 -2.48
N CYS A 59 -1.21 -6.79 -3.62
CA CYS A 59 -0.76 -6.19 -4.89
C CYS A 59 -1.44 -6.83 -6.10
N GLU A 60 -1.38 -6.17 -7.25
CA GLU A 60 -1.77 -6.80 -8.51
C GLU A 60 -0.74 -7.86 -8.93
N ARG A 61 -1.20 -9.00 -9.45
CA ARG A 61 -0.34 -10.10 -9.93
C ARG A 61 0.79 -9.66 -10.85
N ARG A 62 0.54 -8.71 -11.74
CA ARG A 62 1.50 -8.28 -12.77
C ARG A 62 2.74 -7.61 -12.19
N GLN A 63 2.65 -7.03 -10.98
CA GLN A 63 3.75 -6.28 -10.40
C GLN A 63 4.91 -7.20 -9.96
N LEU A 64 4.59 -8.34 -9.33
CA LEU A 64 5.58 -9.31 -8.85
C LEU A 64 5.93 -10.42 -9.86
N HIS A 65 5.20 -10.52 -10.96
CA HIS A 65 5.43 -11.54 -12.01
C HIS A 65 6.08 -10.93 -13.27
N SER A 66 6.62 -9.71 -13.16
CA SER A 66 7.37 -9.09 -14.25
C SER A 66 8.75 -9.76 -14.40
N PRO A 67 9.31 -9.80 -15.62
CA PRO A 67 10.66 -10.30 -15.84
C PRO A 67 11.69 -9.53 -15.01
N ASP A 68 11.54 -8.20 -14.92
CA ASP A 68 12.37 -7.33 -14.09
C ASP A 68 12.37 -7.75 -12.62
N PHE A 69 11.19 -8.12 -12.08
CA PHE A 69 11.09 -8.59 -10.70
C PHE A 69 11.67 -9.99 -10.53
N ALA A 70 11.56 -10.86 -11.54
CA ALA A 70 12.21 -12.17 -11.51
C ALA A 70 13.74 -12.05 -11.49
N ASP A 71 14.30 -11.11 -12.26
CA ASP A 71 15.74 -10.79 -12.24
C ASP A 71 16.17 -10.28 -10.87
N PHE A 72 15.39 -9.37 -10.28
CA PHE A 72 15.59 -8.89 -8.92
C PHE A 72 15.56 -10.02 -7.89
N ALA A 73 14.53 -10.87 -7.93
CA ALA A 73 14.38 -11.99 -6.99
C ALA A 73 15.54 -12.98 -7.10
N ARG A 74 16.02 -13.25 -8.31
CA ARG A 74 17.20 -14.10 -8.56
C ARG A 74 18.48 -13.46 -8.02
N ALA A 75 18.71 -12.17 -8.29
CA ALA A 75 19.87 -11.45 -7.78
C ALA A 75 19.93 -11.48 -6.24
N ARG A 76 18.76 -11.45 -5.59
CA ARG A 76 18.65 -11.54 -4.14
C ARG A 76 18.84 -12.96 -3.59
N GLN A 77 18.32 -13.98 -4.27
CA GLN A 77 18.57 -15.38 -3.92
C GLN A 77 20.06 -15.71 -3.91
N LEU A 78 20.83 -15.12 -4.83
CA LEU A 78 22.29 -15.29 -4.87
C LEU A 78 23.03 -14.71 -3.64
N GLN A 79 22.37 -13.88 -2.82
CA GLN A 79 22.96 -13.32 -1.60
C GLN A 79 22.70 -14.16 -0.34
N ASP A 80 22.03 -15.31 -0.49
CA ASP A 80 21.93 -16.45 0.44
C ASP A 80 22.08 -16.14 1.96
N ASP A 81 21.24 -15.22 2.44
CA ASP A 81 21.05 -14.96 3.86
C ASP A 81 19.88 -15.83 4.35
N LEU A 82 20.21 -16.92 5.06
CA LEU A 82 19.21 -17.84 5.64
C LEU A 82 18.12 -17.08 6.41
N ALA A 83 18.50 -16.03 7.15
CA ALA A 83 17.57 -15.20 7.90
C ALA A 83 16.61 -14.40 6.99
N ALA A 84 17.07 -13.98 5.81
CA ALA A 84 16.21 -13.32 4.83
C ALA A 84 15.19 -14.30 4.21
N SER A 85 15.58 -15.55 3.99
CA SER A 85 14.67 -16.60 3.50
C SER A 85 13.58 -16.91 4.52
N GLU A 86 13.92 -17.07 5.81
CA GLU A 86 12.93 -17.26 6.88
C GLU A 86 12.00 -16.04 7.03
N ALA A 87 12.55 -14.83 6.95
CA ALA A 87 11.74 -13.61 6.99
C ALA A 87 10.76 -13.52 5.80
N LEU A 88 11.18 -13.91 4.59
CA LEU A 88 10.32 -13.96 3.40
C LEU A 88 9.14 -14.91 3.56
N GLN A 89 9.33 -16.05 4.23
CA GLN A 89 8.24 -17.03 4.47
C GLN A 89 7.13 -16.49 5.36
N ARG A 90 7.43 -15.47 6.19
CA ARG A 90 6.46 -14.77 7.04
C ARG A 90 5.73 -13.62 6.32
N ILE A 91 6.06 -13.36 5.05
CA ILE A 91 5.38 -12.36 4.24
C ILE A 91 4.33 -13.05 3.36
N HIS A 92 3.08 -12.83 3.72
CA HIS A 92 1.91 -13.36 3.02
C HIS A 92 1.51 -12.44 1.87
N ILE A 93 1.87 -12.83 0.65
CA ILE A 93 1.50 -12.10 -0.56
C ILE A 93 0.11 -12.55 -1.02
N LYS A 94 -0.82 -11.60 -1.17
CA LYS A 94 -2.16 -11.82 -1.72
C LYS A 94 -2.33 -11.01 -2.99
N TYR A 95 -2.57 -11.73 -4.08
CA TYR A 95 -2.82 -11.13 -5.37
C TYR A 95 -4.27 -10.69 -5.50
N VAL A 96 -4.46 -9.41 -5.79
CA VAL A 96 -5.77 -8.85 -6.09
C VAL A 96 -5.94 -8.84 -7.61
N HIS A 97 -7.04 -9.41 -8.08
CA HIS A 97 -7.40 -9.36 -9.48
C HIS A 97 -8.21 -8.10 -9.77
N PRO A 98 -8.03 -7.45 -10.93
CA PRO A 98 -8.95 -6.41 -11.36
C PRO A 98 -10.37 -6.99 -11.50
N PRO A 99 -11.42 -6.20 -11.26
CA PRO A 99 -12.80 -6.67 -11.35
C PRO A 99 -13.08 -7.22 -12.75
N ALA A 100 -13.65 -8.43 -12.82
CA ALA A 100 -13.92 -9.11 -14.09
C ALA A 100 -15.09 -8.48 -14.87
N THR A 101 -15.99 -7.78 -14.19
CA THR A 101 -17.19 -7.17 -14.76
C THR A 101 -17.32 -5.72 -14.32
N ALA A 102 -17.81 -4.87 -15.23
CA ALA A 102 -18.10 -3.47 -14.92
C ALA A 102 -19.22 -3.39 -13.86
N GLY A 103 -19.01 -2.58 -12.81
CA GLY A 103 -19.97 -2.39 -11.72
C GLY A 103 -19.92 -3.43 -10.60
N ALA A 104 -19.05 -4.44 -10.68
CA ALA A 104 -18.77 -5.29 -9.53
C ALA A 104 -17.94 -4.54 -8.47
N LEU A 105 -18.12 -4.91 -7.20
CA LEU A 105 -17.27 -4.42 -6.13
C LEU A 105 -15.81 -4.83 -6.41
N PRO A 106 -14.83 -3.94 -6.16
CA PRO A 106 -13.43 -4.30 -6.32
C PRO A 106 -13.07 -5.48 -5.40
N PRO A 107 -12.40 -6.53 -5.90
CA PRO A 107 -12.00 -7.69 -5.09
C PRO A 107 -11.14 -7.33 -3.88
N LEU A 108 -10.51 -6.15 -3.90
CA LEU A 108 -9.80 -5.64 -2.75
C LEU A 108 -10.71 -5.47 -1.53
N VAL A 109 -11.96 -5.03 -1.70
CA VAL A 109 -12.92 -4.85 -0.60
C VAL A 109 -13.16 -6.17 0.13
N ASP A 110 -13.35 -7.26 -0.64
CA ASP A 110 -13.53 -8.60 -0.09
C ASP A 110 -12.26 -9.08 0.64
N ILE A 111 -11.09 -8.77 0.10
CA ILE A 111 -9.81 -9.12 0.72
C ILE A 111 -9.60 -8.35 2.03
N LEU A 112 -9.92 -7.06 2.06
CA LEU A 112 -9.82 -6.24 3.27
C LEU A 112 -10.81 -6.71 4.35
N ALA A 113 -12.04 -7.10 3.97
CA ALA A 113 -12.97 -7.74 4.88
C ALA A 113 -12.43 -9.10 5.39
N ALA A 114 -11.77 -9.87 4.53
CA ALA A 114 -11.16 -11.14 4.92
C ALA A 114 -9.94 -10.96 5.85
N LEU A 115 -9.28 -9.79 5.88
CA LEU A 115 -8.20 -9.53 6.83
C LEU A 115 -8.66 -9.61 8.29
N GLN A 116 -9.93 -9.33 8.56
CA GLN A 116 -10.52 -9.48 9.90
C GLN A 116 -10.56 -10.94 10.39
N ASN A 117 -10.45 -11.90 9.48
CA ASN A 117 -10.54 -13.34 9.76
C ASN A 117 -9.21 -14.07 9.58
N LEU A 118 -8.07 -13.36 9.60
CA LEU A 118 -6.78 -14.00 9.50
C LEU A 118 -6.51 -14.89 10.73
N PRO A 119 -5.87 -16.07 10.55
CA PRO A 119 -5.51 -16.94 11.67
C PRO A 119 -4.33 -16.39 12.49
N PHE A 120 -3.86 -15.18 12.18
CA PHE A 120 -2.76 -14.49 12.82
C PHE A 120 -3.03 -12.97 12.85
N ALA A 121 -2.38 -12.27 13.78
CA ALA A 121 -2.39 -10.81 13.84
C ALA A 121 -1.23 -10.26 13.01
N PRO A 122 -1.48 -9.62 11.85
CA PRO A 122 -0.39 -9.07 11.03
C PRO A 122 0.31 -7.93 11.75
N THR A 123 1.63 -7.91 11.74
CA THR A 123 2.43 -6.78 12.22
C THR A 123 2.37 -5.62 11.25
N ALA A 124 2.31 -5.90 9.95
CA ALA A 124 2.14 -4.89 8.92
C ALA A 124 1.28 -5.41 7.77
N VAL A 125 0.45 -4.51 7.21
CA VAL A 125 -0.32 -4.73 5.99
C VAL A 125 0.08 -3.67 4.98
N ALA A 126 0.71 -4.10 3.89
CA ALA A 126 1.07 -3.24 2.79
C ALA A 126 0.11 -3.42 1.60
N VAL A 127 -0.26 -2.31 0.95
CA VAL A 127 -1.04 -2.30 -0.28
C VAL A 127 -0.24 -1.57 -1.35
N LEU A 128 0.01 -2.22 -2.48
CA LEU A 128 0.76 -1.66 -3.59
C LEU A 128 -0.16 -1.32 -4.77
N GLY A 129 -0.37 -0.02 -4.98
CA GLY A 129 -1.25 0.54 -6.00
C GLY A 129 -2.73 0.35 -5.68
N LEU A 130 -3.18 0.77 -4.49
CA LEU A 130 -4.59 0.76 -4.08
C LEU A 130 -5.51 1.36 -5.14
N ALA A 131 -5.13 2.51 -5.70
CA ALA A 131 -5.78 3.16 -6.83
C ALA A 131 -6.09 2.21 -8.00
N HIS A 132 -5.11 1.39 -8.38
CA HIS A 132 -5.25 0.44 -9.46
C HIS A 132 -6.13 -0.74 -9.05
N LEU A 133 -6.01 -1.17 -7.79
CA LEU A 133 -6.79 -2.27 -7.23
C LEU A 133 -8.27 -1.93 -6.99
N THR A 134 -8.59 -0.65 -6.84
CA THR A 134 -9.97 -0.16 -6.68
C THR A 134 -10.59 0.36 -7.97
N SER A 135 -9.80 0.49 -9.04
CA SER A 135 -10.29 0.98 -10.32
C SER A 135 -11.29 0.01 -10.96
N CYS A 136 -12.41 0.53 -11.45
CA CYS A 136 -13.34 -0.26 -12.24
C CYS A 136 -12.76 -0.53 -13.63
N ALA A 137 -12.81 -1.80 -14.08
CA ALA A 137 -12.26 -2.26 -15.36
C ALA A 137 -12.81 -1.57 -16.63
N GLY A 138 -13.76 -0.63 -16.50
CA GLY A 138 -14.38 0.10 -17.60
C GLY A 138 -13.58 1.31 -18.12
N ALA A 139 -12.61 1.85 -17.38
CA ALA A 139 -11.92 3.08 -17.77
C ALA A 139 -10.78 2.86 -18.78
N ALA A 140 -10.10 1.71 -18.75
CA ALA A 140 -8.84 1.50 -19.47
C ALA A 140 -8.97 0.89 -20.88
N MET A 141 -10.13 0.33 -21.28
CA MET A 141 -10.28 -0.35 -22.58
C MET A 141 -10.82 0.54 -23.71
N GLY A 142 -10.94 1.86 -23.53
CA GLY A 142 -11.59 2.76 -24.49
C GLY A 142 -10.70 3.68 -25.34
N SER A 143 -9.37 3.69 -25.20
CA SER A 143 -8.51 4.70 -25.85
C SER A 143 -8.12 4.38 -27.31
N ALA A 144 -8.92 3.60 -28.05
CA ALA A 144 -8.68 3.33 -29.47
C ALA A 144 -9.97 3.04 -30.27
N ALA A 145 -10.98 3.90 -30.18
CA ALA A 145 -12.01 4.00 -31.20
C ALA A 145 -12.56 5.43 -31.28
N SER A 146 -11.87 6.28 -32.06
CA SER A 146 -12.48 7.47 -32.65
C SER A 146 -13.53 7.01 -33.66
N PHE A 147 -14.78 6.84 -33.22
CA PHE A 147 -15.93 6.91 -34.11
C PHE A 147 -16.89 7.94 -33.55
N GLY A 148 -16.92 9.10 -34.20
CA GLY A 148 -17.67 10.27 -33.77
C GLY A 148 -19.16 9.99 -33.73
N PHE A 149 -19.74 9.99 -32.54
CA PHE A 149 -21.14 10.30 -32.28
C PHE A 149 -21.26 10.87 -30.86
N ASN A 150 -22.13 11.86 -30.70
CA ASN A 150 -22.32 12.70 -29.52
C ASN A 150 -22.58 11.92 -28.21
N ALA A 151 -21.54 11.58 -27.45
CA ALA A 151 -21.66 10.93 -26.14
C ALA A 151 -21.08 11.79 -25.00
N ARG A 152 -21.96 12.49 -24.27
CA ARG A 152 -21.74 12.98 -22.89
C ARG A 152 -23.07 12.82 -22.16
N PRO A 153 -23.13 12.09 -21.01
CA PRO A 153 -22.43 12.47 -19.77
C PRO A 153 -21.78 11.30 -18.98
N ALA A 154 -21.58 10.12 -19.55
CA ALA A 154 -21.14 8.94 -18.77
C ALA A 154 -19.71 9.02 -18.17
N LEU A 155 -18.83 9.88 -18.71
CA LEU A 155 -17.43 9.99 -18.26
C LEU A 155 -17.23 10.68 -16.90
N LEU A 156 -18.18 11.50 -16.44
CA LEU A 156 -18.07 12.12 -15.10
C LEU A 156 -18.38 11.14 -13.96
N GLY A 157 -19.13 10.07 -14.24
CA GLY A 157 -19.54 9.11 -13.21
C GLY A 157 -18.43 8.15 -12.79
N THR A 158 -17.58 7.71 -13.73
CA THR A 158 -16.62 6.63 -13.46
C THR A 158 -15.48 7.06 -12.54
N ALA A 159 -14.96 8.28 -12.72
CA ALA A 159 -13.91 8.82 -11.86
C ALA A 159 -14.40 9.01 -10.41
N ALA A 160 -15.61 9.52 -10.24
CA ALA A 160 -16.21 9.67 -8.92
C ALA A 160 -16.42 8.32 -8.21
N VAL A 161 -16.80 7.29 -8.96
CA VAL A 161 -16.95 5.92 -8.44
C VAL A 161 -15.59 5.33 -8.05
N ASP A 162 -14.54 5.52 -8.85
CA ASP A 162 -13.19 5.04 -8.52
C ASP A 162 -12.66 5.72 -7.25
N ASP A 163 -12.89 7.03 -7.07
CA ASP A 163 -12.50 7.75 -5.86
C ASP A 163 -13.29 7.30 -4.62
N GLN A 164 -14.58 6.96 -4.79
CA GLN A 164 -15.40 6.37 -3.72
C GLN A 164 -14.90 4.97 -3.32
N HIS A 165 -14.59 4.11 -4.29
CA HIS A 165 -14.03 2.78 -4.01
C HIS A 165 -12.65 2.87 -3.35
N PHE A 166 -11.83 3.82 -3.79
CA PHE A 166 -10.54 4.11 -3.19
C PHE A 166 -10.69 4.56 -1.72
N ALA A 167 -11.58 5.52 -1.46
CA ALA A 167 -11.90 6.00 -0.12
C ALA A 167 -12.41 4.87 0.80
N LEU A 168 -13.33 4.05 0.28
CA LEU A 168 -13.88 2.91 0.99
C LEU A 168 -12.79 1.89 1.34
N ALA A 169 -11.94 1.53 0.39
CA ALA A 169 -10.86 0.58 0.62
C ALA A 169 -9.81 1.12 1.60
N ALA A 170 -9.47 2.41 1.52
CA ALA A 170 -8.62 3.05 2.52
C ALA A 170 -9.24 2.95 3.92
N THR A 171 -10.55 3.24 4.05
CA THR A 171 -11.29 3.17 5.32
C THR A 171 -11.39 1.74 5.86
N LEU A 172 -11.59 0.74 4.98
CA LEU A 172 -11.62 -0.66 5.40
C LEU A 172 -10.23 -1.17 5.81
N LEU A 173 -9.17 -0.69 5.19
CA LEU A 173 -7.80 -1.01 5.59
C LEU A 173 -7.51 -0.46 6.99
N VAL A 174 -7.92 0.79 7.27
CA VAL A 174 -7.87 1.38 8.62
C VAL A 174 -8.57 0.48 9.63
N ASP A 175 -9.83 0.15 9.34
CA ASP A 175 -10.70 -0.58 10.25
C ASP A 175 -10.16 -1.99 10.51
N ALA A 176 -9.72 -2.71 9.47
CA ALA A 176 -9.10 -4.03 9.60
C ALA A 176 -7.85 -4.01 10.48
N ILE A 177 -7.10 -2.91 10.47
CA ILE A 177 -5.85 -2.75 11.24
C ILE A 177 -6.15 -2.39 12.71
N GLU A 178 -7.13 -1.52 12.96
CA GLU A 178 -7.58 -1.18 14.31
C GLU A 178 -8.29 -2.36 15.00
N GLN A 179 -9.01 -3.19 14.23
CA GLN A 179 -9.67 -4.40 14.72
C GLN A 179 -8.74 -5.60 14.83
N ALA A 180 -7.51 -5.53 14.29
CA ALA A 180 -6.56 -6.62 14.39
C ALA A 180 -6.34 -6.96 15.88
N PRO A 181 -6.51 -8.23 16.29
CA PRO A 181 -6.56 -8.60 17.69
C PRO A 181 -5.26 -8.19 18.39
N TRP A 182 -5.40 -7.39 19.45
CA TRP A 182 -4.26 -6.97 20.24
C TRP A 182 -3.69 -8.20 20.96
N CYS A 183 -2.50 -8.64 20.55
CA CYS A 183 -1.79 -9.70 21.25
C CYS A 183 -1.25 -9.13 22.58
N PRO A 184 -1.71 -9.61 23.75
CA PRO A 184 -1.17 -9.15 25.03
C PRO A 184 0.33 -9.47 25.09
N GLY A 185 1.15 -8.44 25.29
CA GLY A 185 2.62 -8.56 25.33
C GLY A 185 3.34 -8.04 24.08
N LYS A 186 2.64 -7.83 22.96
CA LYS A 186 3.20 -7.09 21.81
C LYS A 186 2.78 -5.62 21.93
N GLN A 187 3.76 -4.73 22.14
CA GLN A 187 3.54 -3.28 22.20
C GLN A 187 3.28 -2.67 20.81
N HIS A 188 3.45 -3.43 19.73
CA HIS A 188 3.35 -2.92 18.37
C HIS A 188 1.93 -3.07 17.83
N ARG A 189 1.31 -1.94 17.48
CA ARG A 189 0.09 -1.90 16.68
C ARG A 189 0.41 -2.33 15.25
N CYS A 190 -0.57 -2.93 14.57
CA CYS A 190 -0.44 -3.27 13.17
C CYS A 190 -0.18 -1.99 12.35
N THR A 191 0.83 -2.03 11.48
CA THR A 191 1.21 -0.89 10.62
C THR A 191 0.60 -1.03 9.23
N ALA A 192 -0.19 -0.05 8.80
CA ALA A 192 -0.63 0.05 7.39
C ALA A 192 0.46 0.69 6.54
N LEU A 193 0.73 0.16 5.35
CA LEU A 193 1.61 0.80 4.37
C LEU A 193 0.88 0.92 3.04
N LEU A 194 0.60 2.14 2.61
CA LEU A 194 -0.05 2.39 1.32
C LEU A 194 0.97 2.88 0.29
N GLY A 195 1.29 2.08 -0.72
CA GLY A 195 2.18 2.44 -1.81
C GLY A 195 1.44 2.96 -3.04
N GLU A 196 1.49 4.26 -3.30
CA GLU A 196 0.76 4.95 -4.38
C GLU A 196 1.64 5.67 -5.41
N VAL A 197 1.07 6.03 -6.56
CA VAL A 197 1.78 6.65 -7.69
C VAL A 197 1.39 8.12 -7.87
N ALA A 198 2.40 9.00 -7.96
CA ALA A 198 2.28 10.47 -7.89
C ALA A 198 1.29 11.09 -8.90
N SER A 199 1.23 10.60 -10.15
CA SER A 199 0.31 11.10 -11.18
C SER A 199 -1.17 11.08 -10.78
N SER A 200 -1.55 10.20 -9.87
CA SER A 200 -2.92 10.12 -9.33
C SER A 200 -3.05 10.69 -7.92
N ALA A 201 -1.94 11.18 -7.35
CA ALA A 201 -1.80 11.36 -5.93
C ALA A 201 -2.36 12.71 -5.46
N GLU A 202 -2.10 13.87 -6.06
CA GLU A 202 -2.48 15.16 -5.41
C GLU A 202 -3.96 15.26 -4.97
N THR A 203 -4.90 14.92 -5.86
CA THR A 203 -6.34 14.90 -5.53
C THR A 203 -6.67 13.78 -4.54
N ARG A 204 -6.09 12.60 -4.73
CA ARG A 204 -6.35 11.42 -3.87
C ARG A 204 -5.70 11.53 -2.51
N LEU A 205 -4.60 12.25 -2.38
CA LEU A 205 -3.90 12.56 -1.14
C LEU A 205 -4.63 13.63 -0.37
N SER A 206 -5.27 14.58 -1.05
CA SER A 206 -6.21 15.50 -0.42
C SER A 206 -7.44 14.74 0.09
N LEU A 207 -7.93 13.75 -0.67
CA LEU A 207 -9.00 12.85 -0.25
C LEU A 207 -8.59 11.95 0.92
N LEU A 208 -7.44 11.28 0.86
CA LEU A 208 -6.87 10.51 1.96
C LEU A 208 -6.63 11.41 3.16
N GLY A 209 -6.08 12.60 2.94
CA GLY A 209 -5.91 13.65 3.94
C GLY A 209 -7.22 13.96 4.64
N SER A 210 -8.30 14.17 3.89
CA SER A 210 -9.63 14.44 4.47
C SER A 210 -10.25 13.22 5.18
N ILE A 211 -10.11 12.01 4.62
CA ILE A 211 -10.64 10.78 5.20
C ILE A 211 -9.90 10.47 6.50
N PHE A 212 -8.59 10.65 6.46
CA PHE A 212 -7.72 10.41 7.57
C PHE A 212 -7.75 11.55 8.56
N ASP A 213 -7.91 12.82 8.22
CA ASP A 213 -7.94 13.97 9.16
C ASP A 213 -9.05 13.83 10.21
N ILE A 214 -10.14 13.15 9.88
CA ILE A 214 -11.24 12.86 10.82
C ILE A 214 -10.83 11.82 11.87
N VAL A 215 -9.83 10.98 11.55
CA VAL A 215 -9.39 9.83 12.35
C VAL A 215 -7.94 9.99 12.88
N TRP A 216 -7.07 10.68 12.14
CA TRP A 216 -5.60 10.62 12.09
C TRP A 216 -4.96 11.92 11.53
N SER A 217 -3.80 12.33 12.05
CA SER A 217 -3.01 13.45 11.53
C SER A 217 -2.08 13.03 10.38
N VAL A 218 -2.16 13.68 9.22
CA VAL A 218 -1.25 13.45 8.09
C VAL A 218 -0.02 14.36 8.15
N ARG A 219 1.17 13.82 7.84
CA ARG A 219 2.43 14.56 7.80
C ARG A 219 3.15 14.36 6.46
N THR A 220 3.46 15.47 5.81
CA THR A 220 4.28 15.51 4.58
C THR A 220 5.76 15.58 4.93
N ALA A 221 6.58 14.65 4.42
CA ALA A 221 8.03 14.77 4.49
C ALA A 221 8.53 15.80 3.45
N PRO A 222 9.30 16.84 3.83
CA PRO A 222 9.60 17.97 2.95
C PRO A 222 10.61 17.70 1.81
N ARG A 223 11.09 16.47 1.61
CA ARG A 223 12.13 16.14 0.59
C ARG A 223 11.95 14.79 -0.11
N SER A 224 10.86 14.09 0.13
CA SER A 224 10.50 12.84 -0.53
C SER A 224 8.98 12.77 -0.51
N ALA A 225 8.35 12.25 -1.56
CA ALA A 225 6.89 12.13 -1.66
C ALA A 225 6.33 11.11 -0.65
N THR A 226 6.63 11.24 0.64
CA THR A 226 6.24 10.31 1.68
C THR A 226 5.29 11.03 2.63
N LEU A 227 4.07 10.51 2.75
CA LEU A 227 3.02 11.03 3.62
C LEU A 227 2.84 10.08 4.81
N VAL A 228 3.33 10.45 5.98
CA VAL A 228 3.16 9.64 7.18
C VAL A 228 1.87 10.08 7.88
N ALA A 229 0.84 9.24 7.94
CA ALA A 229 -0.29 9.47 8.82
C ALA A 229 0.01 8.94 10.23
N GLN A 230 -0.57 9.54 11.26
CA GLN A 230 -0.47 9.10 12.65
C GLN A 230 -1.83 9.26 13.32
N PRO A 231 -2.29 8.32 14.15
CA PRO A 231 -3.58 8.47 14.79
C PRO A 231 -3.63 9.68 15.71
N LEU A 232 -4.74 10.43 15.70
CA LEU A 232 -4.91 11.69 16.47
C LEU A 232 -4.71 11.50 17.99
N PHE A 233 -4.78 10.26 18.47
CA PHE A 233 -4.60 9.90 19.87
C PHE A 233 -3.17 9.42 20.23
N ALA A 234 -2.24 9.39 19.27
CA ALA A 234 -0.82 9.12 19.53
C ALA A 234 -0.03 10.44 19.57
N THR A 235 0.66 10.68 20.68
CA THR A 235 1.43 11.90 20.97
C THR A 235 2.41 12.27 19.85
N GLN A 236 2.36 13.53 19.44
CA GLN A 236 3.14 14.13 18.37
C GLN A 236 4.65 13.95 18.55
N GLN A 237 5.33 13.35 17.56
CA GLN A 237 6.77 13.55 17.35
C GLN A 237 7.04 13.94 15.90
N VAL A 238 7.51 15.17 15.69
CA VAL A 238 7.93 15.73 14.40
C VAL A 238 9.38 15.33 14.17
N VAL A 239 9.63 14.48 13.18
CA VAL A 239 10.99 14.14 12.74
C VAL A 239 11.26 14.88 11.44
N HIS A 240 12.05 15.95 11.54
CA HIS A 240 12.72 16.59 10.41
C HIS A 240 14.04 15.86 10.16
N VAL A 241 14.28 15.40 8.93
CA VAL A 241 15.60 14.96 8.50
C VAL A 241 15.97 15.73 7.24
N CYS A 242 17.15 16.37 7.29
CA CYS A 242 17.75 17.15 6.21
C CYS A 242 18.23 16.29 5.06
#